data_AF-A0A817LXS3-F1
#
_entry.id   AF-A0A817LXS3-F1
#
_cell.length_a   1.000
_cell.length_b   1.000
_cell.length_c   1.000
_cell.angle_alpha   90.00
_cell.angle_beta   90.00
_cell.angle_gamma   90.00
#
_symmetry.space_group_name_H-M   'P 1'
#
loop_
_entity.id
_entity.type
_entity.pdbx_description
1 polymer ?
#
loop_
_entity_poly.entity_id
_entity_poly.type
_entity_poly.pdbx_seq_one_letter_code
_entity_poly.pdbx_strand_id
1 'polypeptide(L)'
;MSRKQYVETALPGSRNGNYVNIYEDRRHLSNNRQNFMSDQERMAKFQQFIRRYEINTTFAAKLRGLDGYEIVFICDDSGSMNTELSDVSGPYNQSPTRWDELKQTVSIVVDLASTLDPDGVDVYFLNRQPMYNVQSPTPMVRVLRQVLKDKRNEIQERKLLILLATDGAPTDDNGQPRVDELRKFLLQERKPTDRIPVTIIACTDDDECMSYLNNWDKDIPNLDVVDDYRNEKKEILACQGKSFPFSYGDYVVKILMGGVDSWFDELDEKKVTTDEYGRSAPRMTTNNNF
;
A
#
# COMPACT_ATOMS: atom_id res chain seq x y z
N MET A 1 -33.02 28.46 10.09
CA MET A 1 -33.38 28.50 8.65
C MET A 1 -32.51 29.54 7.97
N SER A 2 -31.53 29.12 7.17
CA SER A 2 -30.81 30.01 6.25
C SER A 2 -30.50 29.21 4.99
N ARG A 3 -30.95 29.75 3.85
CA ARG A 3 -31.08 29.10 2.55
C ARG A 3 -29.78 29.33 1.77
N LYS A 4 -29.01 28.28 1.49
CA LYS A 4 -27.83 28.39 0.61
C LYS A 4 -28.32 28.67 -0.83
N GLN A 5 -27.87 29.78 -1.42
CA GLN A 5 -28.03 30.04 -2.85
C GLN A 5 -26.97 29.25 -3.62
N TYR A 6 -27.41 28.51 -4.64
CA TYR A 6 -26.56 27.84 -5.62
C TYR A 6 -26.43 28.74 -6.85
N VAL A 7 -25.23 28.85 -7.40
CA VAL A 7 -24.96 29.49 -8.69
C VAL A 7 -24.77 28.38 -9.72
N GLU A 8 -25.69 28.27 -10.67
CA GLU A 8 -25.61 27.39 -11.83
C GLU A 8 -24.90 28.13 -12.98
N THR A 9 -23.83 27.55 -13.51
CA THR A 9 -23.28 27.94 -14.81
C THR A 9 -23.42 26.78 -15.79
N ALA A 10 -24.23 26.98 -16.82
CA ALA A 10 -24.43 26.02 -17.91
C ALA A 10 -23.29 26.10 -18.93
N LEU A 11 -22.81 24.95 -19.42
CA LEU A 11 -22.01 24.87 -20.63
C LEU A 11 -22.94 24.86 -21.86
N PRO A 12 -22.61 25.59 -22.94
CA PRO A 12 -23.44 25.67 -24.13
C PRO A 12 -23.24 24.42 -25.00
N GLY A 13 -24.31 23.67 -25.31
CA GLY A 13 -24.24 22.71 -26.42
C GLY A 13 -25.05 21.41 -26.38
N SER A 14 -26.00 21.17 -25.45
CA SER A 14 -26.84 19.97 -25.52
C SER A 14 -28.34 20.30 -25.50
N ARG A 15 -28.98 20.19 -26.66
CA ARG A 15 -30.45 20.11 -26.79
C ARG A 15 -30.88 18.69 -26.45
N ASN A 16 -30.99 18.40 -25.16
CA ASN A 16 -31.93 17.47 -24.54
C ASN A 16 -31.54 17.35 -23.06
N GLY A 17 -32.44 17.83 -22.19
CA GLY A 17 -32.20 18.00 -20.77
C GLY A 17 -32.17 16.68 -20.00
N ASN A 18 -30.98 16.12 -19.82
CA ASN A 18 -30.68 15.20 -18.73
C ASN A 18 -29.57 15.80 -17.87
N TYR A 19 -29.96 16.49 -16.81
CA TYR A 19 -29.05 16.89 -15.75
C TYR A 19 -28.72 15.64 -14.92
N VAL A 20 -27.53 15.07 -15.12
CA VAL A 20 -27.05 13.97 -14.27
C VAL A 20 -26.47 14.58 -13.00
N ASN A 21 -27.23 14.50 -11.91
CA ASN A 21 -26.78 14.88 -10.59
C ASN A 21 -25.82 13.81 -10.07
N ILE A 22 -24.51 14.05 -10.21
CA ILE A 22 -23.41 13.17 -9.81
C ILE A 22 -23.38 12.80 -8.31
N TYR A 23 -24.28 13.37 -7.49
CA TYR A 23 -24.46 13.01 -6.08
C TYR A 23 -25.70 12.13 -5.81
N GLU A 24 -26.64 12.03 -6.73
CA GLU A 24 -27.80 11.12 -6.61
C GLU A 24 -27.50 9.72 -7.15
N ASP A 25 -26.55 9.60 -8.08
CA ASP A 25 -26.17 8.31 -8.68
C ASP A 25 -25.51 7.36 -7.66
N ARG A 26 -24.82 7.89 -6.64
CA ARG A 26 -24.25 7.06 -5.55
C ARG A 26 -25.31 6.43 -4.64
N ARG A 27 -26.52 6.99 -4.56
CA ARG A 27 -27.64 6.40 -3.80
C ARG A 27 -28.45 5.39 -4.61
N HIS A 28 -28.32 5.36 -5.93
CA HIS A 28 -28.95 4.36 -6.78
C HIS A 28 -28.03 3.18 -7.12
N LEU A 29 -26.72 3.34 -6.98
CA LEU A 29 -25.75 2.25 -6.98
C LEU A 29 -25.81 1.37 -5.71
N SER A 30 -26.49 1.81 -4.64
CA SER A 30 -26.66 1.03 -3.41
C SER A 30 -27.67 -0.13 -3.50
N ASN A 31 -28.30 -0.34 -4.67
CA ASN A 31 -29.21 -1.46 -4.91
C ASN A 31 -28.58 -2.61 -5.70
N ASN A 32 -27.32 -2.50 -6.12
CA ASN A 32 -26.51 -3.68 -6.41
C ASN A 32 -25.92 -4.13 -5.08
N ARG A 33 -26.52 -5.14 -4.43
CA ARG A 33 -25.81 -5.91 -3.41
C ARG A 33 -24.59 -6.51 -4.10
N GLN A 34 -23.44 -5.84 -4.03
CA GLN A 34 -22.16 -6.54 -4.13
C GLN A 34 -22.26 -7.66 -3.07
N ASN A 35 -22.16 -8.91 -3.51
CA ASN A 35 -22.05 -10.03 -2.57
C ASN A 35 -20.70 -9.89 -1.87
N PHE A 36 -20.66 -9.11 -0.79
CA PHE A 36 -19.52 -9.06 0.10
C PHE A 36 -19.30 -10.46 0.67
N MET A 37 -18.03 -10.86 0.77
CA MET A 37 -17.67 -12.17 1.29
C MET A 37 -18.15 -12.29 2.74
N SER A 38 -18.78 -13.41 3.09
CA SER A 38 -19.14 -13.68 4.48
C SER A 38 -17.90 -13.79 5.37
N ASP A 39 -18.03 -13.55 6.67
CA ASP A 39 -16.91 -13.69 7.61
C ASP A 39 -16.31 -15.11 7.62
N GLN A 40 -17.14 -16.12 7.37
CA GLN A 40 -16.68 -17.51 7.24
C GLN A 40 -15.82 -17.70 5.98
N GLU A 41 -16.24 -17.15 4.85
CA GLU A 41 -15.45 -17.20 3.60
C GLU A 41 -14.15 -16.40 3.71
N ARG A 42 -14.20 -15.20 4.29
CA ARG A 42 -13.01 -14.38 4.56
C ARG A 42 -12.02 -15.10 5.46
N MET A 43 -12.50 -15.70 6.55
CA MET A 43 -11.65 -16.49 7.45
C MET A 43 -11.05 -17.71 6.73
N ALA A 44 -11.84 -18.42 5.92
CA ALA A 44 -11.33 -19.55 5.14
C ALA A 44 -10.22 -19.14 4.16
N LYS A 45 -10.42 -18.02 3.45
CA LYS A 45 -9.40 -17.43 2.55
C LYS A 45 -8.17 -16.97 3.31
N PHE A 46 -8.33 -16.28 4.44
CA PHE A 46 -7.22 -15.88 5.31
C PHE A 46 -6.39 -17.09 5.71
N GLN A 47 -7.02 -18.15 6.23
CA GLN A 47 -6.33 -19.38 6.62
C GLN A 47 -5.65 -20.08 5.44
N GLN A 48 -6.24 -20.04 4.24
CA GLN A 48 -5.62 -20.55 3.02
C GLN A 48 -4.39 -19.73 2.64
N PHE A 49 -4.47 -18.40 2.75
CA PHE A 49 -3.37 -17.49 2.46
C PHE A 49 -2.19 -17.72 3.41
N ILE A 50 -2.45 -17.77 4.73
CA ILE A 50 -1.44 -18.05 5.76
C ILE A 50 -0.70 -19.35 5.46
N ARG A 51 -1.41 -20.42 5.09
CA ARG A 51 -0.79 -21.70 4.70
C ARG A 51 0.00 -21.61 3.41
N ARG A 52 -0.53 -20.93 2.39
CA ARG A 52 0.10 -20.82 1.07
C ARG A 52 1.42 -20.06 1.12
N TYR A 53 1.48 -19.02 1.92
CA TYR A 53 2.66 -18.16 2.06
C TYR A 53 3.52 -18.49 3.29
N GLU A 54 3.20 -19.61 3.98
CA GLU A 54 3.93 -20.11 5.14
C GLU A 54 4.10 -19.06 6.27
N ILE A 55 3.12 -18.16 6.41
CA ILE A 55 3.13 -17.12 7.42
C ILE A 55 3.02 -17.77 8.80
N ASN A 56 3.92 -17.41 9.71
CA ASN A 56 3.93 -17.99 11.05
C ASN A 56 2.72 -17.52 11.88
N THR A 57 2.39 -18.28 12.93
CA THR A 57 1.18 -18.05 13.73
C THR A 57 1.21 -16.72 14.50
N THR A 58 2.37 -16.25 14.92
CA THR A 58 2.51 -14.95 15.59
C THR A 58 2.15 -13.81 14.64
N PHE A 59 2.65 -13.88 13.41
CA PHE A 59 2.35 -12.91 12.35
C PHE A 59 0.87 -12.97 11.98
N ALA A 60 0.33 -14.17 11.79
CA ALA A 60 -1.09 -14.37 11.50
C ALA A 60 -2.00 -13.81 12.62
N ALA A 61 -1.62 -13.98 13.89
CA ALA A 61 -2.36 -13.41 15.01
C ALA A 61 -2.30 -11.88 15.03
N LYS A 62 -1.13 -11.29 14.76
CA LYS A 62 -0.94 -9.83 14.67
C LYS A 62 -1.70 -9.20 13.50
N LEU A 63 -1.78 -9.88 12.34
CA LEU A 63 -2.57 -9.44 11.18
C LEU A 63 -4.06 -9.24 11.51
N ARG A 64 -4.61 -10.01 12.46
CA ARG A 64 -5.99 -9.79 12.94
C ARG A 64 -6.18 -8.44 13.61
N GLY A 65 -5.11 -7.78 14.03
CA GLY A 65 -5.14 -6.40 14.51
C GLY A 65 -5.56 -5.38 13.44
N LEU A 66 -5.56 -5.77 12.16
CA LEU A 66 -6.13 -4.99 11.06
C LEU A 66 -7.65 -5.15 10.92
N ASP A 67 -8.28 -6.03 11.71
CA ASP A 67 -9.74 -6.07 11.81
C ASP A 67 -10.25 -4.69 12.25
N GLY A 68 -10.99 -4.00 11.40
CA GLY A 68 -11.48 -2.63 11.66
C GLY A 68 -10.62 -1.52 11.08
N TYR A 69 -9.67 -1.84 10.20
CA TYR A 69 -9.08 -0.89 9.27
C TYR A 69 -9.90 -0.82 7.99
N GLU A 70 -9.87 0.35 7.38
CA GLU A 70 -10.08 0.60 5.95
C GLU A 70 -8.70 0.52 5.29
N ILE A 71 -8.54 -0.30 4.25
CA ILE A 71 -7.24 -0.46 3.56
C ILE A 71 -7.28 0.14 2.16
N VAL A 72 -6.39 1.09 1.89
CA VAL A 72 -6.27 1.79 0.60
C VAL A 72 -4.89 1.57 0.01
N PHE A 73 -4.85 1.23 -1.27
CA PHE A 73 -3.65 1.18 -2.08
C PHE A 73 -3.57 2.42 -2.97
N ILE A 74 -2.40 3.03 -3.07
CA ILE A 74 -2.06 4.07 -4.04
C ILE A 74 -0.91 3.52 -4.87
N CYS A 75 -1.16 3.25 -6.14
CA CYS A 75 -0.18 2.67 -7.05
C CYS A 75 0.34 3.72 -8.04
N ASP A 76 1.66 3.84 -8.12
CA ASP A 76 2.32 4.62 -9.15
C ASP A 76 2.17 3.95 -10.52
N ASP A 77 1.59 4.68 -11.47
CA ASP A 77 1.43 4.32 -12.87
C ASP A 77 2.10 5.36 -13.79
N SER A 78 3.10 6.06 -13.28
CA SER A 78 3.94 6.97 -14.07
C SER A 78 4.81 6.22 -15.09
N GLY A 79 5.41 6.98 -16.01
CA GLY A 79 6.22 6.40 -17.08
C GLY A 79 7.46 5.64 -16.59
N SER A 80 8.07 6.06 -15.47
CA SER A 80 9.28 5.45 -14.88
C SER A 80 9.06 4.01 -14.43
N MET A 81 7.82 3.65 -14.08
CA MET A 81 7.45 2.28 -13.72
C MET A 81 7.66 1.26 -14.86
N ASN A 82 7.87 1.70 -16.11
CA ASN A 82 8.23 0.79 -17.22
C ASN A 82 9.74 0.46 -17.29
N THR A 83 10.55 0.98 -16.36
CA THR A 83 11.99 0.67 -16.27
C THR A 83 12.18 -0.80 -15.93
N GLU A 84 13.08 -1.48 -16.65
CA GLU A 84 13.47 -2.87 -16.39
C GLU A 84 14.32 -2.97 -15.13
N LEU A 85 14.08 -4.00 -14.32
CA LEU A 85 14.92 -4.32 -13.16
C LEU A 85 16.22 -4.98 -13.62
N SER A 86 17.36 -4.53 -13.09
CA SER A 86 18.70 -4.98 -13.51
C SER A 86 18.98 -6.46 -13.21
N ASP A 87 18.29 -7.02 -12.21
CA ASP A 87 18.71 -8.24 -11.51
C ASP A 87 17.98 -9.54 -11.91
N VAL A 88 17.32 -9.58 -13.08
CA VAL A 88 16.50 -10.74 -13.49
C VAL A 88 16.83 -11.29 -14.89
N SER A 89 17.88 -10.76 -15.53
CA SER A 89 18.21 -11.11 -16.91
C SER A 89 18.96 -12.45 -17.02
N GLY A 90 18.23 -13.50 -17.43
CA GLY A 90 18.81 -14.64 -18.15
C GLY A 90 18.84 -14.35 -19.66
N PRO A 91 19.71 -15.00 -20.47
CA PRO A 91 19.91 -14.67 -21.90
C PRO A 91 18.66 -14.86 -22.80
N TYR A 92 17.55 -15.36 -22.27
CA TYR A 92 16.32 -15.67 -23.01
C TYR A 92 15.03 -15.13 -22.37
N ASN A 93 15.10 -14.40 -21.25
CA ASN A 93 13.92 -13.82 -20.59
C ASN A 93 13.95 -12.29 -20.65
N GLN A 94 12.80 -11.68 -20.93
CA GLN A 94 12.61 -10.25 -20.67
C GLN A 94 12.74 -10.00 -19.16
N SER A 95 13.55 -9.01 -18.79
CA SER A 95 13.59 -8.53 -17.41
C SER A 95 12.21 -7.96 -17.05
N PRO A 96 11.67 -8.27 -15.86
CA PRO A 96 10.45 -7.66 -15.39
C PRO A 96 10.68 -6.17 -15.20
N THR A 97 9.64 -5.38 -15.44
CA THR A 97 9.64 -3.94 -15.15
C THR A 97 9.29 -3.70 -13.68
N ARG A 98 9.58 -2.49 -13.17
CA ARG A 98 9.09 -2.01 -11.86
C ARG A 98 7.57 -2.15 -11.73
N TRP A 99 6.85 -1.94 -12.83
CA TRP A 99 5.40 -2.15 -12.89
C TRP A 99 5.00 -3.63 -12.76
N ASP A 100 5.79 -4.56 -13.31
CA ASP A 100 5.54 -5.99 -13.14
C ASP A 100 5.73 -6.43 -11.69
N GLU A 101 6.77 -5.93 -11.04
CA GLU A 101 7.00 -6.13 -9.61
C GLU A 101 5.87 -5.53 -8.76
N LEU A 102 5.49 -4.27 -9.00
CA LEU A 102 4.36 -3.63 -8.32
C LEU A 102 3.10 -4.48 -8.47
N LYS A 103 2.75 -4.90 -9.70
CA LYS A 103 1.57 -5.74 -9.92
C LYS A 103 1.64 -7.04 -9.13
N GLN A 104 2.80 -7.71 -9.12
CA GLN A 104 2.97 -8.97 -8.38
C GLN A 104 2.77 -8.75 -6.88
N THR A 105 3.51 -7.81 -6.29
CA THR A 105 3.48 -7.52 -4.86
C THR A 105 2.09 -7.03 -4.44
N VAL A 106 1.55 -6.00 -5.10
CA VAL A 106 0.23 -5.44 -4.78
C VAL A 106 -0.87 -6.48 -4.96
N SER A 107 -0.84 -7.34 -5.98
CA SER A 107 -1.86 -8.39 -6.14
C SER A 107 -1.90 -9.35 -4.96
N ILE A 108 -0.74 -9.72 -4.42
CA ILE A 108 -0.63 -10.63 -3.27
C ILE A 108 -1.09 -9.93 -1.99
N VAL A 109 -0.67 -8.67 -1.78
CA VAL A 109 -1.06 -7.88 -0.61
C VAL A 109 -2.56 -7.56 -0.63
N VAL A 110 -3.14 -7.27 -1.80
CA VAL A 110 -4.59 -7.07 -1.99
C VAL A 110 -5.37 -8.34 -1.68
N ASP A 111 -4.90 -9.52 -2.12
CA ASP A 111 -5.57 -10.79 -1.81
C ASP A 111 -5.67 -10.99 -0.30
N LEU A 112 -4.56 -10.79 0.43
CA LEU A 112 -4.56 -10.85 1.90
C LEU A 112 -5.43 -9.75 2.54
N ALA A 113 -5.26 -8.50 2.15
CA ALA A 113 -5.98 -7.36 2.71
C ALA A 113 -7.50 -7.50 2.54
N SER A 114 -7.96 -8.04 1.41
CA SER A 114 -9.38 -8.31 1.16
C SER A 114 -10.00 -9.36 2.10
N THR A 115 -9.17 -10.18 2.76
CA THR A 115 -9.64 -11.09 3.81
C THR A 115 -9.78 -10.41 5.17
N LEU A 116 -9.15 -9.24 5.36
CA LEU A 116 -9.12 -8.47 6.60
C LEU A 116 -10.14 -7.33 6.59
N ASP A 117 -10.42 -6.76 5.42
CA ASP A 117 -11.38 -5.67 5.24
C ASP A 117 -12.77 -6.20 4.78
N PRO A 118 -13.84 -6.09 5.59
CA PRO A 118 -15.15 -6.70 5.27
C PRO A 118 -15.83 -6.15 4.01
N ASP A 119 -15.62 -4.89 3.67
CA ASP A 119 -16.17 -4.21 2.49
C ASP A 119 -15.21 -4.19 1.29
N GLY A 120 -14.07 -4.86 1.41
CA GLY A 120 -13.03 -4.93 0.38
C GLY A 120 -11.99 -3.82 0.54
N VAL A 121 -11.18 -3.59 -0.50
CA VAL A 121 -10.11 -2.58 -0.48
C VAL A 121 -10.25 -1.65 -1.67
N ASP A 122 -9.77 -0.42 -1.53
CA ASP A 122 -9.74 0.56 -2.62
C ASP A 122 -8.35 0.68 -3.23
N VAL A 123 -8.31 0.85 -4.56
CA VAL A 123 -7.07 1.05 -5.32
C VAL A 123 -7.15 2.37 -6.10
N TYR A 124 -6.26 3.29 -5.76
CA TYR A 124 -6.04 4.55 -6.45
C TYR A 124 -4.78 4.43 -7.32
N PHE A 125 -4.78 5.14 -8.44
CA PHE A 125 -3.58 5.31 -9.26
C PHE A 125 -3.17 6.78 -9.25
N LEU A 126 -1.88 7.07 -9.35
CA LEU A 126 -1.39 8.44 -9.36
C LEU A 126 -1.90 9.23 -10.58
N ASN A 127 -1.99 8.57 -11.73
CA ASN A 127 -2.25 9.19 -13.03
C ASN A 127 -3.57 8.77 -13.72
N ARG A 128 -4.38 7.82 -13.20
CA ARG A 128 -5.67 7.43 -13.85
C ARG A 128 -6.82 8.43 -13.64
N GLN A 129 -6.77 9.51 -14.40
CA GLN A 129 -7.80 10.34 -15.05
C GLN A 129 -7.05 10.98 -16.25
N PRO A 130 -7.66 11.40 -17.36
CA PRO A 130 -6.86 11.93 -18.47
C PRO A 130 -6.10 13.21 -18.05
N MET A 131 -4.77 13.10 -17.91
CA MET A 131 -3.83 14.20 -17.68
C MET A 131 -3.24 14.58 -19.04
N TYR A 132 -3.68 15.69 -19.61
CA TYR A 132 -3.24 16.14 -20.94
C TYR A 132 -1.98 17.02 -20.84
N ASN A 133 -0.99 16.78 -21.70
CA ASN A 133 0.23 17.59 -21.84
C ASN A 133 1.16 17.61 -20.60
N VAL A 134 1.18 16.54 -19.80
CA VAL A 134 1.97 16.44 -18.57
C VAL A 134 3.19 15.54 -18.79
N GLN A 135 4.38 15.98 -18.39
CA GLN A 135 5.59 15.16 -18.47
C GLN A 135 5.65 14.24 -17.25
N SER A 136 5.26 12.97 -17.43
CA SER A 136 5.34 11.83 -16.47
C SER A 136 5.43 12.22 -14.98
N PRO A 137 4.41 12.88 -14.42
CA PRO A 137 4.44 13.33 -13.03
C PRO A 137 4.16 12.15 -12.08
N THR A 138 4.53 12.35 -10.82
CA THR A 138 4.28 11.45 -9.70
C THR A 138 3.52 12.23 -8.63
N PRO A 139 2.22 12.55 -8.86
CA PRO A 139 1.44 13.51 -8.06
C PRO A 139 0.95 12.94 -6.72
N MET A 140 1.86 12.35 -5.92
CA MET A 140 1.55 11.62 -4.69
C MET A 140 0.73 12.46 -3.71
N VAL A 141 1.16 13.70 -3.42
CA VAL A 141 0.50 14.54 -2.42
C VAL A 141 -0.94 14.89 -2.83
N ARG A 142 -1.18 15.12 -4.13
CA ARG A 142 -2.52 15.36 -4.66
C ARG A 142 -3.44 14.17 -4.39
N VAL A 143 -2.98 12.96 -4.67
CA VAL A 143 -3.77 11.74 -4.48
C VAL A 143 -3.94 11.40 -3.00
N LEU A 144 -2.91 11.57 -2.18
CA LEU A 144 -3.01 11.40 -0.72
C LEU A 144 -4.07 12.32 -0.10
N ARG A 145 -4.10 13.60 -0.49
CA ARG A 145 -5.18 14.53 -0.06
C ARG A 145 -6.56 14.08 -0.55
N GLN A 146 -6.64 13.53 -1.77
CA GLN A 146 -7.88 13.01 -2.32
C GLN A 146 -8.38 11.79 -1.53
N VAL A 147 -7.50 10.85 -1.18
CA VAL A 147 -7.83 9.69 -0.31
C VAL A 147 -8.35 10.15 1.05
N LEU A 148 -7.68 11.09 1.73
CA LEU A 148 -8.15 11.61 3.02
C LEU A 148 -9.54 12.28 2.91
N LYS A 149 -9.80 12.95 1.79
CA LYS A 149 -11.10 13.58 1.54
C LYS A 149 -12.20 12.55 1.27
N ASP A 150 -11.90 11.53 0.49
CA ASP A 150 -12.86 10.48 0.12
C ASP A 150 -13.18 9.58 1.31
N LYS A 151 -12.17 9.24 2.13
CA LYS A 151 -12.27 8.37 3.32
C LYS A 151 -12.57 9.10 4.63
N ARG A 152 -12.94 10.37 4.57
CA ARG A 152 -13.12 11.24 5.75
C ARG A 152 -14.16 10.71 6.76
N ASN A 153 -15.15 9.97 6.29
CA ASN A 153 -16.22 9.44 7.15
C ASN A 153 -15.77 8.13 7.77
N GLU A 154 -15.11 7.29 6.99
CA GLU A 154 -14.54 6.00 7.34
C GLU A 154 -13.49 6.16 8.43
N ILE A 155 -12.63 7.17 8.34
CA ILE A 155 -11.60 7.50 9.36
C ILE A 155 -12.23 7.78 10.75
N GLN A 156 -13.49 8.22 10.82
CA GLN A 156 -14.18 8.46 12.09
C GLN A 156 -14.61 7.16 12.76
N GLU A 157 -14.97 6.15 11.98
CA GLU A 157 -15.48 4.86 12.47
C GLU A 157 -14.35 3.81 12.59
N ARG A 158 -13.45 3.78 11.61
CA ARG A 158 -12.35 2.83 11.44
C ARG A 158 -11.00 3.57 11.32
N LYS A 159 -9.91 2.85 11.49
CA LYS A 159 -8.58 3.37 11.13
C LYS A 159 -8.38 3.23 9.62
N LEU A 160 -7.52 4.04 9.01
CA LEU A 160 -7.22 4.01 7.57
C LEU A 160 -5.75 3.64 7.36
N LEU A 161 -5.48 2.45 6.83
CA LEU A 161 -4.13 2.07 6.39
C LEU A 161 -3.95 2.47 4.93
N ILE A 162 -2.91 3.25 4.65
CA ILE A 162 -2.55 3.65 3.28
C ILE A 162 -1.26 2.94 2.88
N LEU A 163 -1.29 2.22 1.77
CA LEU A 163 -0.15 1.57 1.15
C LEU A 163 0.20 2.32 -0.14
N LEU A 164 1.33 3.03 -0.17
CA LEU A 164 1.78 3.82 -1.33
C LEU A 164 2.93 3.10 -2.03
N ALA A 165 2.68 2.53 -3.21
CA ALA A 165 3.71 1.86 -4.02
C ALA A 165 4.22 2.78 -5.13
N THR A 166 5.53 3.01 -5.20
CA THR A 166 6.17 3.98 -6.12
C THR A 166 7.65 3.68 -6.36
N ASP A 167 8.21 4.16 -7.47
CA ASP A 167 9.62 4.01 -7.84
C ASP A 167 10.45 5.29 -7.72
N GLY A 168 9.90 6.37 -7.16
CA GLY A 168 10.62 7.63 -7.12
C GLY A 168 10.04 8.73 -6.23
N ALA A 169 10.56 9.94 -6.41
CA ALA A 169 10.14 11.10 -5.66
C ALA A 169 8.79 11.68 -6.15
N PRO A 170 7.98 12.25 -5.25
CA PRO A 170 6.79 13.00 -5.65
C PRO A 170 7.18 14.18 -6.54
N THR A 171 6.39 14.46 -7.57
CA THR A 171 6.56 15.62 -8.45
C THR A 171 5.24 16.36 -8.69
N ASP A 172 5.34 17.63 -9.12
CA ASP A 172 4.17 18.36 -9.64
C ASP A 172 3.87 17.99 -11.10
N ASP A 173 2.84 18.62 -11.68
CA ASP A 173 2.46 18.43 -13.08
C ASP A 173 3.57 18.87 -14.07
N ASN A 174 4.60 19.58 -13.62
CA ASN A 174 5.75 19.96 -14.45
C ASN A 174 6.97 19.05 -14.21
N GLY A 175 6.81 17.95 -13.48
CA GLY A 175 7.89 17.03 -13.12
C GLY A 175 8.87 17.59 -12.08
N GLN A 176 8.56 18.72 -11.43
CA GLN A 176 9.43 19.32 -10.42
C GLN A 176 9.29 18.57 -9.08
N PRO A 177 10.39 18.20 -8.40
CA PRO A 177 10.35 17.50 -7.12
C PRO A 177 9.48 18.19 -6.07
N ARG A 178 8.78 17.38 -5.27
CA ARG A 178 7.85 17.80 -4.19
C ARG A 178 8.05 17.02 -2.89
N VAL A 179 9.29 16.59 -2.64
CA VAL A 179 9.66 15.82 -1.44
C VAL A 179 9.27 16.55 -0.15
N ASP A 180 9.57 17.85 -0.05
CA ASP A 180 9.21 18.67 1.11
C ASP A 180 7.69 18.75 1.32
N GLU A 181 6.92 18.75 0.23
CA GLU A 181 5.46 18.78 0.29
C GLU A 181 4.91 17.45 0.82
N LEU A 182 5.48 16.32 0.39
CA LEU A 182 5.12 15.00 0.91
C LEU A 182 5.47 14.88 2.39
N ARG A 183 6.67 15.29 2.81
CA ARG A 183 7.07 15.30 4.23
C ARG A 183 6.12 16.17 5.06
N LYS A 184 5.80 17.36 4.57
CA LYS A 184 4.83 18.27 5.20
C LYS A 184 3.45 17.61 5.33
N PHE A 185 2.97 16.95 4.27
CA PHE A 185 1.70 16.23 4.30
C PHE A 185 1.70 15.16 5.39
N LEU A 186 2.72 14.31 5.44
CA LEU A 186 2.82 13.20 6.39
C LEU A 186 2.87 13.64 7.86
N LEU A 187 3.49 14.79 8.14
CA LEU A 187 3.62 15.36 9.49
C LEU A 187 2.41 16.22 9.91
N GLN A 188 1.87 17.01 8.99
CA GLN A 188 0.95 18.12 9.30
C GLN A 188 -0.47 17.89 8.80
N GLU A 189 -0.66 17.31 7.61
CA GLU A 189 -1.97 17.18 6.96
C GLU A 189 -2.64 15.82 7.22
N ARG A 190 -1.83 14.76 7.37
CA ARG A 190 -2.29 13.40 7.74
C ARG A 190 -2.75 13.37 9.20
N LYS A 191 -4.04 13.68 9.43
CA LYS A 191 -4.66 13.76 10.77
C LYS A 191 -6.01 13.02 10.84
N PRO A 192 -6.30 12.34 11.96
CA PRO A 192 -5.43 12.11 13.11
C PRO A 192 -4.37 11.02 12.80
N THR A 193 -3.10 11.30 13.11
CA THR A 193 -1.94 10.52 12.63
C THR A 193 -1.96 9.06 13.13
N ASP A 194 -2.36 8.84 14.38
CA ASP A 194 -2.46 7.52 15.04
C ASP A 194 -3.55 6.61 14.46
N ARG A 195 -4.47 7.18 13.65
CA ARG A 195 -5.51 6.44 12.93
C ARG A 195 -5.21 6.28 11.45
N ILE A 196 -4.13 6.88 10.94
CA ILE A 196 -3.80 6.88 9.51
C ILE A 196 -2.35 6.42 9.32
N PRO A 197 -2.02 5.15 9.64
CA PRO A 197 -0.72 4.60 9.32
C PRO A 197 -0.50 4.56 7.81
N VAL A 198 0.76 4.74 7.40
CA VAL A 198 1.18 4.73 5.99
C VAL A 198 2.35 3.76 5.87
N THR A 199 2.33 2.90 4.86
CA THR A 199 3.51 2.16 4.41
C THR A 199 3.85 2.62 2.99
N ILE A 200 5.08 3.02 2.75
CA ILE A 200 5.60 3.29 1.40
C ILE A 200 6.32 2.02 0.93
N ILE A 201 5.95 1.52 -0.24
CA ILE A 201 6.54 0.34 -0.86
C ILE A 201 7.41 0.83 -2.02
N ALA A 202 8.73 0.76 -1.87
CA ALA A 202 9.65 1.11 -2.95
C ALA A 202 9.60 0.01 -4.03
N CYS A 203 9.40 0.43 -5.28
CA CYS A 203 9.32 -0.45 -6.44
C CYS A 203 10.48 -0.13 -7.39
N THR A 204 11.70 -0.14 -6.88
CA THR A 204 12.91 0.24 -7.61
C THR A 204 14.12 -0.50 -7.06
N ASP A 205 15.04 -0.85 -7.96
CA ASP A 205 16.39 -1.33 -7.66
C ASP A 205 17.44 -0.19 -7.60
N ASP A 206 16.99 1.04 -7.84
CA ASP A 206 17.77 2.26 -7.72
C ASP A 206 17.51 2.96 -6.38
N ASP A 207 18.40 2.70 -5.41
CA ASP A 207 18.36 3.27 -4.06
C ASP A 207 18.49 4.80 -4.06
N GLU A 208 19.13 5.42 -5.07
CA GLU A 208 19.36 6.87 -5.08
C GLU A 208 18.04 7.64 -5.22
N CYS A 209 17.13 7.12 -6.05
CA CYS A 209 15.82 7.71 -6.30
C CYS A 209 14.91 7.72 -5.06
N MET A 210 15.14 6.81 -4.11
CA MET A 210 14.38 6.68 -2.86
C MET A 210 15.15 7.16 -1.62
N SER A 211 16.41 7.58 -1.78
CA SER A 211 17.28 8.06 -0.69
C SER A 211 16.68 9.18 0.17
N TYR A 212 15.71 9.94 -0.36
CA TYR A 212 15.01 10.98 0.38
C TYR A 212 14.12 10.43 1.51
N LEU A 213 13.70 9.16 1.43
CA LEU A 213 12.90 8.48 2.44
C LEU A 213 13.74 7.93 3.60
N ASN A 214 15.06 7.89 3.45
CA ASN A 214 15.96 7.35 4.48
C ASN A 214 15.68 8.02 5.84
N ASN A 215 15.39 7.21 6.86
CA ASN A 215 15.07 7.63 8.23
C ASN A 215 13.73 8.38 8.39
N TRP A 216 12.85 8.39 7.40
CA TRP A 216 11.52 9.01 7.57
C TRP A 216 10.63 8.20 8.50
N ASP A 217 10.69 6.88 8.44
CA ASP A 217 10.14 5.93 9.41
C ASP A 217 10.52 6.26 10.87
N LYS A 218 11.77 6.69 11.13
CA LYS A 218 12.26 7.11 12.46
C LYS A 218 11.67 8.44 12.93
N ASP A 219 11.46 9.37 12.01
CA ASP A 219 11.07 10.75 12.32
C ASP A 219 9.56 11.00 12.25
N ILE A 220 8.84 10.21 11.44
CA ILE A 220 7.43 10.40 11.11
C ILE A 220 6.63 9.28 11.77
N PRO A 221 5.77 9.57 12.77
CA PRO A 221 5.02 8.54 13.47
C PRO A 221 4.12 7.72 12.54
N ASN A 222 4.01 6.40 12.78
CA ASN A 222 3.14 5.51 12.01
C ASN A 222 3.42 5.57 10.49
N LEU A 223 4.69 5.66 10.13
CA LEU A 223 5.19 5.53 8.76
C LEU A 223 6.20 4.39 8.74
N ASP A 224 6.10 3.53 7.74
CA ASP A 224 7.12 2.51 7.42
C ASP A 224 7.49 2.66 5.94
N VAL A 225 8.74 2.33 5.61
CA VAL A 225 9.26 2.33 4.25
C VAL A 225 9.86 0.96 4.00
N VAL A 226 9.21 0.20 3.11
CA VAL A 226 9.59 -1.18 2.80
C VAL A 226 10.16 -1.22 1.40
N ASP A 227 11.37 -1.76 1.29
CA ASP A 227 12.05 -1.93 0.01
C ASP A 227 11.60 -3.21 -0.72
N ASP A 228 12.15 -3.52 -1.88
CA ASP A 228 11.88 -4.79 -2.54
C ASP A 228 12.21 -6.00 -1.62
N TYR A 229 11.55 -7.14 -1.84
CA TYR A 229 11.73 -8.31 -0.97
C TYR A 229 13.19 -8.76 -0.84
N ARG A 230 14.00 -8.65 -1.90
CA ARG A 230 15.39 -9.10 -1.88
C ARG A 230 16.22 -8.16 -1.01
N ASN A 231 16.04 -6.86 -1.14
CA ASN A 231 16.76 -5.86 -0.36
C ASN A 231 16.33 -5.88 1.11
N GLU A 232 15.02 -5.84 1.36
CA GLU A 232 14.43 -5.97 2.69
C GLU A 232 14.94 -7.22 3.42
N LYS A 233 14.95 -8.37 2.73
CA LYS A 233 15.50 -9.60 3.29
C LYS A 233 16.99 -9.51 3.58
N LYS A 234 17.80 -8.84 2.76
CA LYS A 234 19.24 -8.68 3.02
C LYS A 234 19.45 -7.88 4.31
N GLU A 235 18.68 -6.82 4.52
CA GLU A 235 18.77 -5.95 5.69
C GLU A 235 18.35 -6.68 6.97
N ILE A 236 17.20 -7.38 6.93
CA ILE A 236 16.77 -8.25 8.03
C ILE A 236 17.82 -9.31 8.35
N LEU A 237 18.41 -9.98 7.34
CA LEU A 237 19.45 -10.98 7.58
C LEU A 237 20.76 -10.38 8.12
N ALA A 238 21.06 -9.13 7.79
CA ALA A 238 22.22 -8.41 8.33
C ALA A 238 22.04 -8.11 9.82
N CYS A 239 20.84 -7.72 10.24
CA CYS A 239 20.50 -7.46 11.64
C CYS A 239 20.30 -8.75 12.46
N GLN A 240 19.44 -9.66 11.98
CA GLN A 240 19.01 -10.85 12.71
C GLN A 240 19.98 -12.03 12.60
N GLY A 241 20.73 -12.10 11.49
CA GLY A 241 21.68 -13.17 11.19
C GLY A 241 21.25 -14.06 10.01
N LYS A 242 22.23 -14.66 9.33
CA LYS A 242 22.05 -15.38 8.05
C LYS A 242 21.04 -16.54 8.05
N SER A 243 20.75 -17.12 9.20
CA SER A 243 19.79 -18.22 9.35
C SER A 243 18.40 -17.75 9.78
N PHE A 244 18.18 -16.43 9.88
CA PHE A 244 16.91 -15.88 10.29
C PHE A 244 15.83 -16.18 9.23
N PRO A 245 14.65 -16.65 9.66
CA PRO A 245 13.68 -17.24 8.75
C PRO A 245 12.68 -16.23 8.22
N PHE A 246 13.16 -15.28 7.43
CA PHE A 246 12.31 -14.30 6.77
C PHE A 246 11.86 -14.82 5.40
N SER A 247 10.58 -15.16 5.29
CA SER A 247 9.93 -15.63 4.08
C SER A 247 9.29 -14.49 3.29
N TYR A 248 8.86 -14.76 2.05
CA TYR A 248 8.06 -13.80 1.30
C TYR A 248 6.69 -13.54 1.94
N GLY A 249 6.13 -14.53 2.64
CA GLY A 249 4.92 -14.33 3.42
C GLY A 249 5.12 -13.33 4.57
N ASP A 250 6.24 -13.43 5.27
CA ASP A 250 6.61 -12.49 6.35
C ASP A 250 6.80 -11.08 5.81
N TYR A 251 7.40 -10.94 4.62
CA TYR A 251 7.51 -9.68 3.89
C TYR A 251 6.15 -9.05 3.57
N VAL A 252 5.20 -9.84 3.05
CA VAL A 252 3.82 -9.38 2.79
C VAL A 252 3.14 -8.91 4.08
N VAL A 253 3.41 -9.56 5.21
CA VAL A 253 2.91 -9.12 6.52
C VAL A 253 3.57 -7.80 6.95
N LYS A 254 4.89 -7.66 6.79
CA LYS A 254 5.61 -6.41 7.14
C LYS A 254 5.04 -5.22 6.35
N ILE A 255 4.77 -5.36 5.05
CA ILE A 255 4.10 -4.31 4.24
C ILE A 255 2.80 -3.82 4.91
N LEU A 256 1.97 -4.75 5.40
CA LEU A 256 0.68 -4.41 6.01
C LEU A 256 0.80 -3.87 7.45
N MET A 257 1.86 -4.25 8.16
CA MET A 257 1.94 -4.06 9.60
C MET A 257 3.00 -3.07 10.06
N GLY A 258 4.05 -2.76 9.28
CA GLY A 258 5.16 -1.94 9.78
C GLY A 258 4.72 -0.53 10.17
N GLY A 259 3.90 0.14 9.35
CA GLY A 259 3.34 1.45 9.72
C GLY A 259 2.35 1.39 10.91
N VAL A 260 1.88 0.19 11.28
CA VAL A 260 0.84 -0.07 12.29
C VAL A 260 1.42 -0.51 13.63
N ASP A 261 2.45 -1.35 13.61
CA ASP A 261 3.08 -1.99 14.76
C ASP A 261 4.60 -1.93 14.58
N SER A 262 5.25 -1.10 15.39
CA SER A 262 6.68 -0.82 15.33
C SER A 262 7.54 -2.07 15.50
N TRP A 263 7.00 -3.17 16.03
CA TRP A 263 7.73 -4.42 16.09
C TRP A 263 8.09 -4.96 14.70
N PHE A 264 7.21 -4.78 13.69
CA PHE A 264 7.51 -5.19 12.31
C PHE A 264 8.44 -4.22 11.60
N ASP A 265 8.23 -2.92 11.83
CA ASP A 265 9.08 -1.84 11.36
C ASP A 265 10.54 -2.09 11.80
N GLU A 266 10.76 -2.42 13.07
CA GLU A 266 12.10 -2.57 13.64
C GLU A 266 12.80 -3.92 13.34
N LEU A 267 12.25 -4.79 12.49
CA LEU A 267 12.81 -6.14 12.22
C LEU A 267 14.19 -6.11 11.54
N ASP A 268 14.50 -5.06 10.79
CA ASP A 268 15.78 -4.83 10.12
C ASP A 268 16.74 -3.98 10.99
N GLU A 269 16.26 -3.43 12.11
CA GLU A 269 17.05 -2.56 12.99
C GLU A 269 17.38 -3.16 14.36
N LYS A 270 16.50 -4.02 14.89
CA LYS A 270 16.60 -4.57 16.24
C LYS A 270 16.49 -6.09 16.25
N LYS A 271 17.45 -6.74 16.88
CA LYS A 271 17.41 -8.20 17.08
C LYS A 271 16.18 -8.62 17.89
N VAL A 272 15.46 -9.59 17.37
CA VAL A 272 14.34 -10.23 18.05
C VAL A 272 14.70 -11.64 18.48
N THR A 273 14.10 -12.11 19.56
CA THR A 273 14.22 -13.52 19.97
C THR A 273 13.39 -14.42 19.06
N THR A 274 13.76 -15.71 19.00
CA THR A 274 13.00 -16.70 18.23
C THR A 274 11.57 -16.88 18.75
N ASP A 275 11.37 -16.65 20.05
CA ASP A 275 10.05 -16.74 20.69
C ASP A 275 9.17 -15.55 20.30
N GLU A 276 9.73 -14.34 20.30
CA GLU A 276 9.03 -13.12 19.82
C GLU A 276 8.66 -13.23 18.34
N TYR A 277 9.53 -13.79 17.51
CA TYR A 277 9.24 -14.02 16.08
C TYR A 277 8.20 -15.13 15.85
N GLY A 278 7.95 -15.98 16.84
CA GLY A 278 6.96 -17.06 16.73
C GLY A 278 7.50 -18.39 16.21
N ARG A 279 8.78 -18.71 16.44
CA ARG A 279 9.34 -20.04 16.16
C ARG A 279 9.54 -20.87 17.43
N SER A 280 8.56 -21.72 17.73
CA SER A 280 8.85 -23.10 18.13
C SER A 280 8.95 -23.95 16.85
N ALA A 281 10.13 -24.07 16.25
CA ALA A 281 10.30 -24.88 15.04
C ALA A 281 10.22 -26.38 15.36
N PRO A 282 9.48 -27.21 14.59
CA PRO A 282 9.85 -28.60 14.43
C PRO A 282 11.13 -28.64 13.60
N ARG A 283 12.17 -29.31 14.11
CA ARG A 283 13.28 -29.77 13.27
C ARG A 283 12.71 -30.72 12.22
N MET A 284 12.75 -30.35 10.94
CA MET A 284 12.74 -31.32 9.86
C MET A 284 13.89 -31.03 8.92
N THR A 285 14.91 -31.87 9.04
CA THR A 285 15.88 -32.18 8.01
C THR A 285 15.14 -32.70 6.78
N THR A 286 15.20 -31.96 5.68
CA THR A 286 15.16 -32.58 4.35
C THR A 286 16.07 -31.79 3.43
N ASN A 287 17.13 -32.47 2.99
CA ASN A 287 17.85 -32.17 1.77
C ASN A 287 16.85 -31.85 0.64
N ASN A 288 17.12 -30.81 -0.13
CA ASN A 288 17.15 -30.94 -1.58
C ASN A 288 17.87 -29.75 -2.21
N ASN A 289 18.88 -30.09 -3.01
CA ASN A 289 19.50 -29.23 -4.00
C ASN A 289 18.44 -28.72 -4.98
N PHE A 290 18.40 -27.41 -5.20
CA PHE A 290 18.26 -26.78 -6.50
C PHE A 290 19.04 -25.47 -6.49
#